data_AF-A0A836WFI3-F1
#
_entry.id   AF-A0A836WFI3-F1
#
_cell.length_a   1.000
_cell.length_b   1.000
_cell.length_c   1.000
_cell.angle_alpha   90.00
_cell.angle_beta   90.00
_cell.angle_gamma   90.00
#
_symmetry.space_group_name_H-M   'P 1'
#
loop_
_entity.id
_entity.type
_entity.pdbx_description
1 polymer ?
#
loop_
_entity_poly.entity_id
_entity_poly.type
_entity_poly.pdbx_seq_one_letter_code
_entity_poly.pdbx_strand_id
1 'polypeptide(L)'
;MSLNLLLIYPPGEISHLRYPNDGPPLGIPQLCGYLKTQGITASSLDMNLSNKWLCRLNNTFRSKLEWEYNYYGETEYSSLQAMIKATQTEQPANMSKYVSKIQAQLQKKSIDVIGFSILYPRQLYYTLILAQQLKQKFPKIRLIAGGSLVNKYIQELLQTTVFDAFIKGDGELPLYQYLTHSPFSEIPNLYYRNSNGEGYTFSEKHFVADASYVVEPDFEGWYYRNRLYVKVGCGCPWGKCTFCSYPKELARYGGTAEPKEAVAILKLLQKNMG
;
A
#
# COMPACT_ATOMS: atom_id res chain seq x y z
N MET A 1 24.12 -0.79 -1.99
CA MET A 1 23.34 -1.93 -1.47
C MET A 1 21.88 -1.52 -1.49
N SER A 2 21.00 -2.37 -2.03
CA SER A 2 19.55 -2.12 -2.04
C SER A 2 18.96 -2.37 -0.65
N LEU A 3 17.94 -1.59 -0.31
CA LEU A 3 17.27 -1.63 0.99
C LEU A 3 16.16 -2.69 0.98
N ASN A 4 16.03 -3.46 2.05
CA ASN A 4 15.00 -4.50 2.16
C ASN A 4 13.65 -3.88 2.54
N LEU A 5 12.63 -4.19 1.74
CA LEU A 5 11.30 -3.59 1.84
C LEU A 5 10.25 -4.59 2.36
N LEU A 6 9.42 -4.12 3.29
CA LEU A 6 8.14 -4.74 3.66
C LEU A 6 6.98 -3.83 3.24
N LEU A 7 6.18 -4.26 2.27
CA LEU A 7 4.93 -3.60 1.89
C LEU A 7 3.77 -4.12 2.73
N ILE A 8 2.98 -3.21 3.31
CA ILE A 8 1.87 -3.53 4.20
C ILE A 8 0.56 -3.03 3.60
N TYR A 9 -0.42 -3.93 3.52
CA TYR A 9 -1.82 -3.56 3.37
C TYR A 9 -2.42 -3.37 4.76
N PRO A 10 -2.72 -2.12 5.19
CA PRO A 10 -3.08 -1.84 6.57
C PRO A 10 -4.43 -2.45 6.96
N PRO A 11 -4.66 -2.62 8.28
CA PRO A 11 -5.95 -3.09 8.76
C PRO A 11 -6.99 -1.98 8.60
N GLY A 12 -8.26 -2.36 8.57
CA GLY A 12 -9.37 -1.41 8.54
C GLY A 12 -10.16 -1.40 7.24
N GLU A 13 -10.11 -2.48 6.46
CA GLU A 13 -11.06 -2.63 5.37
C GLU A 13 -11.32 -4.10 5.06
N ILE A 14 -12.54 -4.58 5.36
CA ILE A 14 -13.06 -5.89 4.90
C ILE A 14 -14.59 -5.83 4.63
N SER A 15 -15.29 -4.75 4.98
CA SER A 15 -16.76 -4.72 4.94
C SER A 15 -17.38 -4.45 3.55
N HIS A 16 -16.67 -3.75 2.64
CA HIS A 16 -17.24 -3.32 1.36
C HIS A 16 -16.63 -4.03 0.14
N LEU A 17 -15.32 -4.31 0.17
CA LEU A 17 -14.73 -5.29 -0.72
C LEU A 17 -15.20 -6.63 -0.20
N ARG A 18 -15.87 -7.46 -1.01
CA ARG A 18 -16.16 -8.85 -0.63
C ARG A 18 -14.87 -9.67 -0.48
N TYR A 19 -13.72 -9.06 -0.21
CA TYR A 19 -12.44 -9.69 0.10
C TYR A 19 -12.60 -10.53 1.38
N PRO A 20 -12.26 -11.82 1.33
CA PRO A 20 -11.43 -12.46 0.31
C PRO A 20 -12.13 -13.11 -0.90
N ASN A 21 -13.46 -13.04 -0.99
CA ASN A 21 -14.22 -13.61 -2.11
C ASN A 21 -13.99 -12.90 -3.46
N ASP A 22 -13.68 -11.59 -3.47
CA ASP A 22 -13.46 -10.82 -4.70
C ASP A 22 -11.99 -10.73 -5.17
N GLY A 23 -11.02 -11.21 -4.37
CA GLY A 23 -9.58 -11.20 -4.69
C GLY A 23 -8.80 -10.07 -3.98
N PRO A 24 -7.48 -10.21 -3.81
CA PRO A 24 -6.64 -9.28 -3.07
C PRO A 24 -6.45 -7.95 -3.79
N PRO A 25 -6.15 -6.86 -3.07
CA PRO A 25 -5.80 -5.59 -3.69
C PRO A 25 -4.56 -5.76 -4.59
N LEU A 26 -4.66 -5.30 -5.84
CA LEU A 26 -3.62 -5.51 -6.85
C LEU A 26 -2.37 -4.65 -6.65
N GLY A 27 -2.49 -3.50 -5.97
CA GLY A 27 -1.42 -2.49 -5.91
C GLY A 27 -0.09 -3.04 -5.38
N ILE A 28 -0.10 -3.72 -4.22
CA ILE A 28 1.14 -4.28 -3.64
C ILE A 28 1.69 -5.44 -4.49
N PRO A 29 0.89 -6.44 -4.94
CA PRO A 29 1.35 -7.46 -5.88
C PRO A 29 2.00 -6.87 -7.14
N GLN A 30 1.43 -5.81 -7.72
CA GLN A 30 2.00 -5.14 -8.88
C GLN A 30 3.37 -4.50 -8.56
N LEU A 31 3.50 -3.82 -7.43
CA LEU A 31 4.77 -3.24 -6.98
C LEU A 31 5.83 -4.31 -6.74
N CYS A 32 5.47 -5.42 -6.07
CA CYS A 32 6.37 -6.55 -5.85
C CYS A 32 6.83 -7.17 -7.18
N GLY A 33 5.90 -7.36 -8.12
CA GLY A 33 6.19 -7.85 -9.47
C GLY A 33 7.19 -6.95 -10.19
N TYR A 34 6.97 -5.63 -10.19
CA TYR A 34 7.90 -4.67 -10.80
C TYR A 34 9.27 -4.67 -10.12
N LEU A 35 9.33 -4.61 -8.80
CA LEU A 35 10.60 -4.63 -8.06
C LEU A 35 11.40 -5.90 -8.37
N LYS A 36 10.72 -7.05 -8.53
CA LYS A 36 11.34 -8.32 -8.91
C LYS A 36 11.96 -8.28 -10.31
N THR A 37 11.34 -7.59 -11.28
CA THR A 37 11.96 -7.40 -12.61
C THR A 37 13.21 -6.53 -12.54
N GLN A 38 13.33 -5.68 -11.51
CA GLN A 38 14.53 -4.89 -11.21
C GLN A 38 15.54 -5.60 -10.29
N GLY A 39 15.32 -6.88 -9.98
CA GLY A 39 16.20 -7.66 -9.10
C GLY A 39 16.08 -7.35 -7.60
N ILE A 40 15.04 -6.63 -7.18
CA ILE A 40 14.74 -6.35 -5.77
C ILE A 40 13.67 -7.31 -5.27
N THR A 41 13.98 -8.07 -4.22
CA THR A 41 12.99 -8.89 -3.52
C THR A 41 12.32 -8.06 -2.42
N ALA A 42 11.02 -7.81 -2.56
CA ALA A 42 10.19 -7.18 -1.53
C ALA A 42 9.31 -8.22 -0.82
N SER A 43 9.04 -8.01 0.47
CA SER A 43 8.05 -8.79 1.21
C SER A 43 6.72 -8.06 1.27
N SER A 44 5.60 -8.77 1.23
CA SER A 44 4.28 -8.18 1.46
C SER A 44 3.56 -8.80 2.65
N LEU A 45 2.78 -7.99 3.36
CA LEU A 45 1.96 -8.41 4.50
C LEU A 45 0.56 -7.77 4.43
N ASP A 46 -0.46 -8.61 4.33
CA ASP A 46 -1.85 -8.20 4.50
C ASP A 46 -2.25 -8.32 5.98
N MET A 47 -2.54 -7.18 6.62
CA MET A 47 -2.88 -7.16 8.04
C MET A 47 -4.32 -7.61 8.32
N ASN A 48 -5.18 -7.64 7.30
CA ASN A 48 -6.59 -8.05 7.40
C ASN A 48 -6.72 -9.58 7.45
N LEU A 49 -5.68 -10.32 7.06
CA LEU A 49 -5.64 -11.77 7.20
C LEU A 49 -5.20 -12.15 8.61
N SER A 50 -6.15 -12.59 9.43
CA SER A 50 -5.90 -13.02 10.81
C SER A 50 -5.33 -14.44 10.90
N ASN A 51 -5.65 -15.34 9.94
CA ASN A 51 -5.10 -16.70 9.85
C ASN A 51 -5.42 -17.36 8.49
N LYS A 52 -4.40 -17.77 7.72
CA LYS A 52 -4.58 -18.41 6.39
C LYS A 52 -5.43 -19.68 6.42
N TRP A 53 -5.37 -20.45 7.51
CA TRP A 53 -6.16 -21.68 7.72
C TRP A 53 -7.64 -21.42 8.01
N LEU A 54 -7.96 -20.33 8.71
CA LEU A 54 -9.34 -19.96 9.03
C LEU A 54 -10.09 -19.38 7.82
N CYS A 55 -9.37 -18.65 6.94
CA CYS A 55 -9.93 -18.18 5.67
C CYS A 55 -10.37 -19.34 4.75
N ARG A 56 -9.75 -20.52 4.86
CA ARG A 56 -10.08 -21.72 4.09
C ARG A 56 -11.30 -22.49 4.59
N LEU A 57 -11.72 -22.35 5.86
CA LEU A 57 -12.53 -23.38 6.50
C LEU A 57 -14.00 -23.08 6.81
N ASN A 58 -14.54 -21.85 6.83
CA ASN A 58 -15.93 -21.71 7.29
C ASN A 58 -16.70 -20.45 6.84
N ASN A 59 -17.92 -20.65 6.33
CA ASN A 59 -18.96 -19.62 6.23
C ASN A 59 -19.45 -19.14 7.62
N THR A 60 -19.27 -19.94 8.67
CA THR A 60 -19.67 -19.64 10.06
C THR A 60 -18.73 -18.69 10.80
N PHE A 61 -17.50 -18.49 10.33
CA PHE A 61 -16.57 -17.51 10.93
C PHE A 61 -16.86 -16.08 10.46
N ARG A 62 -17.71 -15.94 9.44
CA ARG A 62 -18.24 -14.69 8.92
C ARG A 62 -18.84 -13.83 10.03
N SER A 63 -19.67 -14.43 10.88
CA SER A 63 -20.34 -13.71 11.97
C SER A 63 -19.39 -13.20 13.05
N LYS A 64 -18.30 -13.92 13.36
CA LYS A 64 -17.39 -13.58 14.46
C LYS A 64 -16.36 -12.50 14.08
N LEU A 65 -15.82 -12.57 12.85
CA LEU A 65 -14.99 -11.50 12.28
C LEU A 65 -15.82 -10.27 11.94
N GLU A 66 -17.03 -10.43 11.39
CA GLU A 66 -17.97 -9.31 11.21
C GLU A 66 -18.34 -8.69 12.57
N TRP A 67 -18.56 -9.46 13.64
CA TRP A 67 -18.81 -8.92 14.99
C TRP A 67 -17.63 -8.14 15.55
N GLU A 68 -16.42 -8.70 15.54
CA GLU A 68 -15.22 -8.01 16.04
C GLU A 68 -14.87 -6.76 15.20
N TYR A 69 -15.19 -6.73 13.90
CA TYR A 69 -14.93 -5.57 13.03
C TYR A 69 -16.07 -4.52 13.04
N ASN A 70 -17.33 -4.92 13.19
CA ASN A 70 -18.47 -4.01 13.31
C ASN A 70 -18.49 -3.30 14.67
N TYR A 71 -17.85 -3.86 15.70
CA TYR A 71 -17.81 -3.26 17.04
C TYR A 71 -16.82 -2.08 17.18
N TYR A 72 -15.88 -1.90 16.24
CA TYR A 72 -14.90 -0.79 16.27
C TYR A 72 -15.21 0.31 15.24
N GLY A 73 -16.50 0.56 14.98
CA GLY A 73 -16.95 1.26 13.77
C GLY A 73 -17.79 2.51 13.90
N GLU A 74 -17.98 3.09 15.09
CA GLU A 74 -18.96 4.20 15.25
C GLU A 74 -18.38 5.62 15.29
N THR A 75 -17.08 5.84 15.06
CA THR A 75 -16.56 7.21 14.89
C THR A 75 -16.48 7.58 13.41
N GLU A 76 -17.60 8.06 12.86
CA GLU A 76 -17.56 8.89 11.65
C GLU A 76 -16.86 10.21 12.00
N TYR A 77 -15.55 10.30 11.74
CA TYR A 77 -14.85 11.58 11.88
C TYR A 77 -15.36 12.55 10.81
N SER A 78 -15.68 13.78 11.23
CA SER A 78 -16.19 14.83 10.35
C SER A 78 -15.19 15.28 9.28
N SER A 79 -13.90 15.01 9.46
CA SER A 79 -12.84 15.27 8.48
C SER A 79 -11.61 14.38 8.69
N LEU A 80 -10.71 14.32 7.70
CA LEU A 80 -9.43 13.64 7.83
C LEU A 80 -8.55 14.26 8.92
N GLN A 81 -8.61 15.57 9.10
CA GLN A 81 -7.86 16.30 10.12
C GLN A 81 -8.35 15.91 11.53
N ALA A 82 -9.67 15.77 11.71
CA ALA A 82 -10.25 15.28 12.95
C ALA A 82 -9.77 13.85 13.25
N MET A 83 -9.72 12.99 12.24
CA MET A 83 -9.18 11.64 12.36
C MET A 83 -7.68 11.63 12.72
N ILE A 84 -6.84 12.43 12.04
CA ILE A 84 -5.41 12.56 12.35
C ILE A 84 -5.22 13.02 13.79
N LYS A 85 -6.00 14.01 14.25
CA LYS A 85 -5.96 14.48 15.64
C LYS A 85 -6.35 13.38 16.63
N ALA A 86 -7.40 12.61 16.33
CA ALA A 86 -7.84 11.50 17.18
C ALA A 86 -6.76 10.42 17.38
N THR A 87 -5.92 10.17 16.36
CA THR A 87 -4.80 9.20 16.49
C THR A 87 -3.75 9.60 17.52
N GLN A 88 -3.74 10.85 17.99
CA GLN A 88 -2.82 11.31 19.04
C GLN A 88 -3.32 10.95 20.45
N THR A 89 -4.62 10.73 20.61
CA THR A 89 -5.26 10.52 21.93
C THR A 89 -5.88 9.12 22.06
N GLU A 90 -6.27 8.50 20.96
CA GLU A 90 -6.96 7.22 20.93
C GLU A 90 -6.00 6.07 20.58
N GLN A 91 -6.24 4.89 21.18
CA GLN A 91 -5.47 3.67 20.94
C GLN A 91 -6.43 2.48 20.79
N PRO A 92 -6.64 1.94 19.58
CA PRO A 92 -7.48 0.77 19.36
C PRO A 92 -6.98 -0.45 20.14
N ALA A 93 -7.90 -1.25 20.69
CA ALA A 93 -7.55 -2.41 21.54
C ALA A 93 -6.65 -3.44 20.83
N ASN A 94 -6.72 -3.55 19.50
CA ASN A 94 -6.02 -4.55 18.70
C ASN A 94 -4.64 -4.09 18.17
N MET A 95 -4.15 -2.92 18.56
CA MET A 95 -2.87 -2.38 18.05
C MET A 95 -1.66 -3.25 18.38
N SER A 96 -1.60 -3.81 19.59
CA SER A 96 -0.51 -4.68 20.05
C SER A 96 -0.32 -5.92 19.16
N LYS A 97 -1.43 -6.50 18.68
CA LYS A 97 -1.44 -7.63 17.75
C LYS A 97 -0.81 -7.26 16.41
N TYR A 98 -1.14 -6.10 15.86
CA TYR A 98 -0.60 -5.63 14.59
C TYR A 98 0.90 -5.32 14.68
N VAL A 99 1.33 -4.62 15.74
CA VAL A 99 2.76 -4.37 15.99
C VAL A 99 3.52 -5.68 16.14
N SER A 100 2.98 -6.66 16.87
CA SER A 100 3.62 -7.97 17.05
C SER A 100 3.79 -8.72 15.72
N LYS A 101 2.80 -8.64 14.83
CA LYS A 101 2.91 -9.21 13.47
C LYS A 101 4.05 -8.58 12.66
N ILE A 102 4.19 -7.25 12.70
CA ILE A 102 5.27 -6.54 12.00
C ILE A 102 6.62 -6.90 12.62
N GLN A 103 6.71 -6.87 13.96
CA GLN A 103 7.93 -7.27 14.67
C GLN A 103 8.39 -8.68 14.28
N ALA A 104 7.47 -9.64 14.16
CA ALA A 104 7.82 -10.98 13.72
C ALA A 104 8.42 -11.01 12.30
N GLN A 105 8.02 -10.09 11.41
CA GLN A 105 8.67 -9.94 10.09
C GLN A 105 10.05 -9.31 10.22
N LEU A 106 10.20 -8.26 11.03
CA LEU A 106 11.49 -7.59 11.28
C LEU A 106 12.53 -8.52 11.93
N GLN A 107 12.09 -9.50 12.71
CA GLN A 107 12.98 -10.50 13.32
C GLN A 107 13.39 -11.60 12.32
N LYS A 108 12.51 -11.95 11.37
CA LYS A 108 12.77 -13.00 10.38
C LYS A 108 13.55 -12.50 9.17
N LYS A 109 13.44 -11.21 8.86
CA LYS A 109 14.00 -10.59 7.67
C LYS A 109 14.65 -9.27 8.06
N SER A 110 15.81 -8.96 7.49
CA SER A 110 16.50 -7.70 7.72
C SER A 110 15.81 -6.53 7.00
N ILE A 111 14.61 -6.13 7.43
CA ILE A 111 13.83 -5.07 6.80
C ILE A 111 14.38 -3.68 7.19
N ASP A 112 14.64 -2.84 6.18
CA ASP A 112 15.13 -1.47 6.35
C ASP A 112 14.01 -0.42 6.15
N VAL A 113 13.00 -0.77 5.35
CA VAL A 113 11.90 0.11 4.95
C VAL A 113 10.57 -0.63 5.08
N ILE A 114 9.58 0.04 5.67
CA ILE A 114 8.18 -0.38 5.66
C ILE A 114 7.39 0.59 4.79
N GLY A 115 6.74 0.09 3.75
CA GLY A 115 5.84 0.87 2.90
C GLY A 115 4.38 0.54 3.16
N PHE A 116 3.55 1.53 3.42
CA PHE A 116 2.11 1.35 3.59
C PHE A 116 1.35 1.73 2.32
N SER A 117 0.50 0.83 1.83
CA SER A 117 -0.44 1.12 0.74
C SER A 117 -1.80 1.48 1.35
N ILE A 118 -2.11 2.77 1.41
CA ILE A 118 -3.28 3.31 2.10
C ILE A 118 -4.30 3.76 1.06
N LEU A 119 -5.43 3.06 1.02
CA LEU A 119 -6.51 3.28 0.05
C LEU A 119 -7.74 3.91 0.68
N TYR A 120 -7.97 3.67 1.99
CA TYR A 120 -9.19 4.06 2.68
C TYR A 120 -8.94 4.83 3.99
N PRO A 121 -9.83 5.74 4.41
CA PRO A 121 -9.64 6.53 5.63
C PRO A 121 -9.39 5.68 6.88
N ARG A 122 -10.13 4.58 7.05
CA ARG A 122 -9.96 3.67 8.20
C ARG A 122 -8.56 3.03 8.22
N GLN A 123 -8.01 2.69 7.05
CA GLN A 123 -6.62 2.22 6.96
C GLN A 123 -5.64 3.29 7.42
N LEU A 124 -5.86 4.56 7.04
CA LEU A 124 -5.00 5.66 7.48
C LEU A 124 -5.03 5.82 9.00
N TYR A 125 -6.20 5.78 9.62
CA TYR A 125 -6.32 5.85 11.09
C TYR A 125 -5.44 4.81 11.79
N TYR A 126 -5.58 3.53 11.42
CA TYR A 126 -4.73 2.47 11.99
C TYR A 126 -3.25 2.65 11.63
N THR A 127 -2.96 3.09 10.41
CA THR A 127 -1.59 3.24 9.92
C THR A 127 -0.82 4.33 10.66
N LEU A 128 -1.48 5.45 11.00
CA LEU A 128 -0.86 6.54 11.77
C LEU A 128 -0.48 6.07 13.18
N ILE A 129 -1.38 5.38 13.88
CA ILE A 129 -1.11 4.84 15.21
C ILE A 129 -0.01 3.76 15.14
N LEU A 130 -0.06 2.89 14.12
CA LEU A 130 0.98 1.88 13.88
C LEU A 130 2.34 2.54 13.64
N ALA A 131 2.40 3.57 12.79
CA ALA A 131 3.63 4.27 12.47
C ALA A 131 4.26 4.93 13.71
N GLN A 132 3.44 5.55 14.58
CA GLN A 132 3.91 6.10 15.86
C GLN A 132 4.54 5.02 16.75
N GLN A 133 3.84 3.91 16.97
CA GLN A 133 4.33 2.80 17.80
C GLN A 133 5.59 2.15 17.20
N LEU A 134 5.65 2.02 15.87
CA LEU A 134 6.83 1.50 15.18
C LEU A 134 8.03 2.43 15.30
N LYS A 135 7.85 3.76 15.17
CA LYS A 135 8.95 4.72 15.37
C LYS A 135 9.47 4.73 16.80
N GLN A 136 8.59 4.55 17.79
CA GLN A 136 9.00 4.42 19.19
C GLN A 136 9.84 3.15 19.42
N LYS A 137 9.43 2.02 18.84
CA LYS A 137 10.07 0.72 19.06
C LYS A 137 11.30 0.47 18.18
N PHE A 138 11.28 0.99 16.96
CA PHE A 138 12.27 0.78 15.91
C PHE A 138 12.63 2.13 15.27
N PRO A 139 13.30 3.05 15.98
CA PRO A 139 13.51 4.43 15.52
C PRO A 139 14.29 4.55 14.20
N LYS A 140 15.08 3.52 13.85
CA LYS A 140 15.86 3.48 12.61
C LYS A 140 15.07 2.97 11.40
N ILE A 141 13.90 2.35 11.58
CA ILE A 141 13.11 1.85 10.45
C ILE A 141 12.58 3.04 9.65
N ARG A 142 12.72 2.98 8.33
CA ARG A 142 12.10 3.99 7.47
C ARG A 142 10.66 3.60 7.17
N LEU A 143 9.76 4.55 7.33
CA LEU A 143 8.34 4.40 7.06
C LEU A 143 7.99 5.27 5.86
N ILE A 144 7.45 4.66 4.81
CA ILE A 144 6.94 5.37 3.64
C ILE A 144 5.46 5.06 3.44
N ALA A 145 4.73 5.98 2.84
CA ALA A 145 3.31 5.78 2.55
C ALA A 145 2.97 6.19 1.11
N GLY A 146 2.05 5.44 0.50
CA GLY A 146 1.47 5.73 -0.81
C GLY A 146 0.06 5.16 -0.91
N GLY A 147 -0.52 5.20 -2.11
CA GLY A 147 -1.88 4.75 -2.38
C GLY A 147 -2.85 5.90 -2.65
N SER A 148 -4.06 5.56 -3.10
CA SER A 148 -5.04 6.55 -3.58
C SER A 148 -5.43 7.58 -2.51
N LEU A 149 -5.54 7.16 -1.25
CA LEU A 149 -5.86 8.09 -0.17
C LEU A 149 -4.71 9.08 0.06
N VAL A 150 -3.46 8.61 -0.03
CA VAL A 150 -2.28 9.47 0.08
C VAL A 150 -2.25 10.48 -1.05
N ASN A 151 -2.53 10.06 -2.28
CA ASN A 151 -2.57 10.96 -3.44
C ASN A 151 -3.59 12.09 -3.25
N LYS A 152 -4.77 11.74 -2.76
CA LYS A 152 -5.88 12.67 -2.57
C LYS A 152 -5.65 13.67 -1.44
N TYR A 153 -5.06 13.22 -0.33
CA TYR A 153 -4.93 14.01 0.90
C TYR A 153 -3.48 14.27 1.30
N ILE A 154 -2.59 14.38 0.30
CA ILE A 154 -1.16 14.56 0.57
C ILE A 154 -0.90 15.81 1.41
N GLN A 155 -1.61 16.92 1.16
CA GLN A 155 -1.36 18.19 1.87
C GLN A 155 -1.63 18.07 3.37
N GLU A 156 -2.67 17.36 3.77
CA GLU A 156 -2.99 17.07 5.16
C GLU A 156 -1.98 16.09 5.77
N LEU A 157 -1.54 15.09 4.99
CA LEU A 157 -0.58 14.09 5.45
C LEU A 157 0.83 14.62 5.65
N LEU A 158 1.25 15.66 4.93
CA LEU A 158 2.54 16.32 5.12
C LEU A 158 2.64 17.02 6.49
N GLN A 159 1.52 17.24 7.19
CA GLN A 159 1.52 17.73 8.57
C GLN A 159 1.86 16.62 9.58
N THR A 160 1.81 15.36 9.16
CA THR A 160 2.19 14.22 10.01
C THR A 160 3.72 14.07 10.02
N THR A 161 4.28 13.73 11.18
CA THR A 161 5.74 13.66 11.38
C THR A 161 6.26 12.24 11.50
N VAL A 162 5.43 11.23 11.23
CA VAL A 162 5.73 9.82 11.52
C VAL A 162 6.33 9.08 10.33
N PHE A 163 6.11 9.55 9.11
CA PHE A 163 6.69 8.99 7.90
C PHE A 163 7.99 9.71 7.53
N ASP A 164 8.89 9.00 6.86
CA ASP A 164 10.13 9.56 6.32
C ASP A 164 9.95 10.02 4.87
N ALA A 165 8.98 9.45 4.15
CA ALA A 165 8.61 9.87 2.82
C ALA A 165 7.18 9.48 2.42
N PHE A 166 6.64 10.17 1.42
CA PHE A 166 5.42 9.80 0.72
C PHE A 166 5.69 9.67 -0.77
N ILE A 167 5.05 8.70 -1.42
CA ILE A 167 5.06 8.57 -2.88
C ILE A 167 3.67 8.96 -3.38
N LYS A 168 3.59 10.00 -4.23
CA LYS A 168 2.35 10.54 -4.77
C LYS A 168 2.18 10.15 -6.24
N GLY A 169 1.20 9.29 -6.54
CA GLY A 169 0.90 8.82 -7.89
C GLY A 169 1.33 7.37 -8.10
N ASP A 170 1.83 7.06 -9.30
CA ASP A 170 2.39 5.74 -9.62
C ASP A 170 3.67 5.49 -8.81
N GLY A 171 3.77 4.27 -8.27
CA GLY A 171 4.76 3.93 -7.25
C GLY A 171 5.91 3.07 -7.73
N GLU A 172 5.80 2.49 -8.93
CA GLU A 172 6.75 1.52 -9.48
C GLU A 172 8.19 2.06 -9.51
N LEU A 173 8.46 3.06 -10.35
CA LEU A 173 9.79 3.66 -10.46
C LEU A 173 10.23 4.42 -9.20
N PRO A 174 9.41 5.28 -8.56
CA PRO A 174 9.79 6.00 -7.35
C PRO A 174 10.21 5.09 -6.20
N LEU A 175 9.49 3.98 -6.00
CA LEU A 175 9.81 3.03 -4.94
C LEU A 175 11.13 2.30 -5.23
N TYR A 176 11.33 1.85 -6.46
CA TYR A 176 12.60 1.25 -6.87
C TYR A 176 13.78 2.20 -6.60
N GLN A 177 13.65 3.47 -7.02
CA GLN A 177 14.68 4.47 -6.82
C GLN A 177 14.88 4.82 -5.34
N TYR A 178 13.82 4.88 -4.53
CA TYR A 178 13.94 5.09 -3.08
C TYR A 178 14.77 3.98 -2.39
N LEU A 179 14.69 2.75 -2.88
CA LEU A 179 15.42 1.61 -2.31
C LEU A 179 16.89 1.52 -2.76
N THR A 180 17.28 2.24 -3.82
CA THR A 180 18.57 2.00 -4.51
C THR A 180 19.36 3.26 -4.83
N HIS A 181 18.71 4.41 -4.95
CA HIS A 181 19.28 5.65 -5.44
C HIS A 181 19.30 6.74 -4.35
N SER A 182 20.24 7.66 -4.51
CA SER A 182 20.40 8.91 -3.79
C SER A 182 21.04 9.90 -4.77
N PRO A 183 20.68 11.20 -4.78
CA PRO A 183 19.87 11.92 -3.80
C PRO A 183 18.35 11.79 -3.99
N PHE A 184 17.58 11.96 -2.90
CA PHE A 184 16.11 11.88 -2.91
C PHE A 184 15.43 12.97 -3.77
N SER A 185 16.11 14.08 -4.03
CA SER A 185 15.64 15.15 -4.91
C SER A 185 15.50 14.73 -6.37
N GLU A 186 16.12 13.62 -6.78
CA GLU A 186 16.02 13.09 -8.15
C GLU A 186 14.97 11.98 -8.29
N ILE A 187 14.35 11.55 -7.18
CA ILE A 187 13.35 10.49 -7.19
C ILE A 187 11.99 11.11 -7.56
N PRO A 188 11.35 10.71 -8.66
CA PRO A 188 10.09 11.32 -9.07
C PRO A 188 8.98 11.01 -8.08
N ASN A 189 7.98 11.88 -8.02
CA ASN A 189 6.77 11.70 -7.21
C ASN A 189 7.02 11.61 -5.67
N LEU A 190 8.25 11.89 -5.21
CA LEU A 190 8.64 11.71 -3.81
C LEU A 190 8.47 13.00 -3.01
N TYR A 191 7.74 12.93 -1.90
CA TYR A 191 7.91 13.85 -0.79
C TYR A 191 8.85 13.20 0.21
N TYR A 192 9.99 13.82 0.51
CA TYR A 192 10.96 13.30 1.47
C TYR A 192 11.16 14.28 2.62
N ARG A 193 11.46 13.75 3.80
CA ARG A 193 11.65 14.58 4.98
C ARG A 193 12.84 15.52 4.85
N ASN A 194 12.67 16.76 5.26
CA ASN A 194 13.73 17.77 5.20
C ASN A 194 14.90 17.40 6.12
N SER A 195 16.11 17.83 5.78
CA SER A 195 17.33 17.56 6.55
C SER A 195 17.31 18.18 7.96
N ASN A 196 16.58 19.28 8.15
CA ASN A 196 16.32 19.89 9.46
C ASN A 196 15.29 19.10 10.30
N GLY A 197 14.68 18.05 9.76
CA GLY A 197 13.66 17.24 10.43
C GLY A 197 12.24 17.83 10.39
N GLU A 198 12.06 19.02 9.82
CA GLU A 198 10.79 19.76 9.83
C GLU A 198 10.14 19.78 8.45
N GLY A 199 8.94 19.19 8.34
CA GLY A 199 8.20 19.12 7.09
C GLY A 199 8.86 18.24 6.03
N TYR A 200 8.42 18.42 4.79
CA TYR A 200 8.83 17.61 3.64
C TYR A 200 9.10 18.50 2.42
N THR A 201 9.99 18.05 1.56
CA THR A 201 10.24 18.62 0.23
C THR A 201 9.73 17.69 -0.83
N PHE A 202 9.09 18.24 -1.86
CA PHE A 202 8.72 17.50 -3.06
C PHE A 202 9.88 17.50 -4.05
N SER A 203 10.21 16.34 -4.59
CA SER A 203 11.07 16.23 -5.76
C SER A 203 10.36 16.80 -6.98
N GLU A 204 10.99 17.74 -7.68
CA GLU A 204 10.42 18.37 -8.89
C GLU A 204 10.32 17.39 -10.08
N LYS A 205 10.80 16.15 -9.94
CA LYS A 205 10.69 15.10 -10.94
C LYS A 205 9.31 14.43 -10.89
N HIS A 206 8.79 14.10 -12.05
CA HIS A 206 7.47 13.49 -12.21
C HIS A 206 7.58 12.17 -12.96
N PHE A 207 6.80 11.18 -12.52
CA PHE A 207 6.73 9.87 -13.14
C PHE A 207 5.28 9.46 -13.34
N VAL A 208 5.02 8.82 -14.47
CA VAL A 208 3.74 8.22 -14.84
C VAL A 208 4.04 6.87 -15.44
N ALA A 209 3.41 5.83 -14.91
CA ALA A 209 3.57 4.50 -15.46
C ALA A 209 2.87 4.41 -16.82
N ASP A 210 3.59 3.91 -17.81
CA ASP A 210 3.04 3.53 -19.11
C ASP A 210 2.90 2.00 -19.21
N ALA A 211 2.50 1.51 -20.38
CA ALA A 211 2.32 0.09 -20.65
C ALA A 211 3.58 -0.76 -20.36
N SER A 212 4.78 -0.20 -20.39
CA SER A 212 6.03 -0.93 -20.08
C SER A 212 6.15 -1.33 -18.60
N TYR A 213 5.37 -0.71 -17.72
CA TYR A 213 5.29 -1.06 -16.30
C TYR A 213 4.24 -2.13 -15.99
N VAL A 214 3.52 -2.60 -17.02
CA VAL A 214 2.60 -3.72 -16.90
C VAL A 214 3.39 -5.02 -16.89
N VAL A 215 3.63 -5.53 -15.68
CA VAL A 215 4.38 -6.77 -15.43
C VAL A 215 3.52 -7.78 -14.68
N GLU A 216 3.99 -9.04 -14.61
CA GLU A 216 3.36 -10.08 -13.80
C GLU A 216 3.30 -9.66 -12.32
N PRO A 217 2.10 -9.56 -11.71
CA PRO A 217 1.96 -9.26 -10.30
C PRO A 217 2.43 -10.44 -9.43
N ASP A 218 3.11 -10.15 -8.32
CA ASP A 218 3.56 -11.15 -7.37
C ASP A 218 2.54 -11.32 -6.23
N PHE A 219 1.74 -12.39 -6.31
CA PHE A 219 0.74 -12.73 -5.29
C PHE A 219 1.29 -13.61 -4.16
N GLU A 220 2.60 -13.76 -4.02
CA GLU A 220 3.18 -14.57 -2.94
C GLU A 220 2.67 -14.09 -1.57
N GLY A 221 2.10 -15.02 -0.81
CA GLY A 221 1.62 -14.75 0.54
C GLY A 221 0.22 -14.16 0.64
N TRP A 222 -0.40 -13.76 -0.48
CA TRP A 222 -1.76 -13.25 -0.54
C TRP A 222 -2.81 -14.36 -0.53
N TYR A 223 -4.01 -14.05 -0.06
CA TYR A 223 -5.15 -14.97 -0.07
C TYR A 223 -6.17 -14.52 -1.11
N TYR A 224 -6.60 -15.45 -1.95
CA TYR A 224 -7.65 -15.27 -2.95
C TYR A 224 -8.48 -16.54 -3.00
N ARG A 225 -9.77 -16.41 -3.29
CA ARG A 225 -10.68 -17.56 -3.44
C ARG A 225 -10.89 -17.93 -4.90
N ASN A 226 -11.54 -17.05 -5.65
CA ASN A 226 -12.01 -17.33 -7.02
C ASN A 226 -11.56 -16.32 -8.07
N ARG A 227 -10.88 -15.23 -7.65
CA ARG A 227 -10.59 -14.09 -8.50
C ARG A 227 -9.20 -13.55 -8.21
N LEU A 228 -8.49 -13.26 -9.28
CA LEU A 228 -7.30 -12.42 -9.27
C LEU A 228 -7.50 -11.26 -10.22
N TYR A 229 -6.94 -10.12 -9.84
CA TYR A 229 -6.90 -8.96 -10.68
C TYR A 229 -5.59 -8.91 -11.44
N VAL A 230 -5.63 -8.48 -12.69
CA VAL A 230 -4.43 -8.28 -13.52
C VAL A 230 -4.53 -6.90 -14.15
N LYS A 231 -3.44 -6.14 -14.08
CA LYS A 231 -3.32 -4.86 -14.77
C LYS A 231 -2.89 -5.17 -16.20
N VAL A 232 -3.60 -4.63 -17.19
CA VAL A 232 -3.26 -4.75 -18.62
C VAL A 232 -3.08 -3.39 -19.30
N GLY A 233 -3.17 -2.31 -18.52
CA GLY A 233 -2.98 -0.96 -19.00
C GLY A 233 -2.85 0.04 -17.86
N CYS A 234 -2.42 1.25 -18.21
CA CYS A 234 -2.12 2.34 -17.29
C CYS A 234 -2.95 3.58 -17.66
N GLY A 235 -3.59 4.19 -16.65
CA GLY A 235 -4.38 5.40 -16.85
C GLY A 235 -5.74 5.16 -17.51
N CYS A 236 -6.41 6.25 -17.86
CA CYS A 236 -7.74 6.22 -18.48
C CYS A 236 -7.71 6.99 -19.81
N PRO A 237 -8.05 6.36 -20.95
CA PRO A 237 -8.03 7.03 -22.26
C PRO A 237 -9.07 8.15 -22.37
N TRP A 238 -10.17 8.07 -21.61
CA TRP A 238 -11.19 9.11 -21.61
C TRP A 238 -10.79 10.33 -20.78
N GLY A 239 -10.39 10.14 -19.52
CA GLY A 239 -9.79 11.17 -18.66
C GLY A 239 -10.62 12.42 -18.35
N LYS A 240 -11.85 12.56 -18.87
CA LYS A 240 -12.65 13.80 -18.84
C LYS A 240 -13.92 13.72 -18.00
N CYS A 241 -14.14 12.62 -17.27
CA CYS A 241 -15.30 12.48 -16.39
C CYS A 241 -15.29 13.54 -15.28
N THR A 242 -16.37 14.29 -15.14
CA THR A 242 -16.52 15.33 -14.09
C THR A 242 -16.51 14.76 -12.67
N PHE A 243 -17.00 13.53 -12.52
CA PHE A 243 -17.09 12.82 -11.23
C PHE A 243 -15.84 12.02 -10.87
N CYS A 244 -14.92 11.79 -11.81
CA CYS A 244 -13.80 10.88 -11.57
C CYS A 244 -12.61 11.64 -10.97
N SER A 245 -12.10 11.16 -9.84
CA SER A 245 -10.86 11.68 -9.26
C SER A 245 -9.61 11.08 -9.91
N TYR A 246 -9.73 9.92 -10.57
CA TYR A 246 -8.61 9.18 -11.14
C TYR A 246 -7.73 10.01 -12.11
N PRO A 247 -8.25 10.75 -13.10
CA PRO A 247 -7.42 11.57 -13.99
C PRO A 247 -6.90 12.87 -13.33
N LYS A 248 -7.40 13.22 -12.14
CA LYS A 248 -6.93 14.36 -11.33
C LYS A 248 -5.82 13.93 -10.37
N GLU A 249 -5.87 12.70 -9.87
CA GLU A 249 -4.93 12.12 -8.89
C GLU A 249 -3.78 11.34 -9.55
N LEU A 250 -4.02 10.75 -10.73
CA LEU A 250 -3.08 10.03 -11.55
C LEU A 250 -3.06 10.64 -12.96
N ALA A 251 -1.94 10.49 -13.65
CA ALA A 251 -1.72 11.16 -14.92
C ALA A 251 -2.49 10.53 -16.10
N ARG A 252 -2.33 11.16 -17.26
CA ARG A 252 -2.98 10.80 -18.53
C ARG A 252 -2.69 9.34 -18.92
N TYR A 253 -3.53 8.80 -19.80
CA TYR A 253 -3.43 7.45 -20.33
C TYR A 253 -1.99 7.07 -20.73
N GLY A 254 -1.45 6.04 -20.08
CA GLY A 254 -0.11 5.50 -20.30
C GLY A 254 -0.10 4.32 -21.28
N GLY A 255 -1.22 4.00 -21.92
CA GLY A 255 -1.30 2.90 -22.87
C GLY A 255 -1.77 1.59 -22.25
N THR A 256 -1.95 0.60 -23.11
CA THR A 256 -2.29 -0.79 -22.78
C THR A 256 -1.16 -1.69 -23.23
N ALA A 257 -0.88 -2.74 -22.45
CA ALA A 257 0.05 -3.78 -22.87
C ALA A 257 -0.41 -4.40 -24.19
N GLU A 258 0.55 -4.84 -25.01
CA GLU A 258 0.22 -5.53 -26.24
C GLU A 258 -0.52 -6.84 -25.92
N PRO A 259 -1.50 -7.28 -26.73
CA PRO A 259 -2.28 -8.49 -26.43
C PRO A 259 -1.41 -9.72 -26.14
N LYS A 260 -0.28 -9.88 -26.84
CA LYS A 260 0.68 -10.96 -26.61
C LYS A 260 1.32 -10.92 -25.21
N GLU A 261 1.58 -9.74 -24.67
CA GLU A 261 2.18 -9.55 -23.34
C GLU A 261 1.14 -9.79 -22.26
N ALA A 262 -0.08 -9.28 -22.43
CA ALA A 262 -1.19 -9.55 -21.53
C ALA A 262 -1.47 -11.07 -21.43
N VAL A 263 -1.49 -11.78 -22.57
CA VAL A 263 -1.64 -13.25 -22.60
C VAL A 263 -0.46 -13.95 -21.93
N ALA A 264 0.76 -13.46 -22.08
CA ALA A 264 1.94 -14.03 -21.42
C ALA A 264 1.82 -13.92 -19.88
N ILE A 265 1.40 -12.76 -19.36
CA ILE A 265 1.14 -12.56 -17.93
C ILE A 265 0.09 -13.55 -17.42
N LEU A 266 -1.03 -13.70 -18.14
CA LEU A 266 -2.09 -14.63 -17.76
C LEU A 266 -1.61 -16.09 -17.73
N LYS A 267 -0.79 -16.50 -18.71
CA LYS A 267 -0.19 -17.84 -18.74
C LYS A 267 0.79 -18.08 -17.60
N LEU A 268 1.59 -17.08 -17.24
CA LEU A 268 2.52 -17.16 -16.10
C LEU A 268 1.76 -17.31 -14.79
N LEU A 269 0.72 -16.50 -14.59
CA LEU A 269 -0.15 -16.61 -13.42
C LEU A 269 -0.83 -17.99 -13.34
N GLN A 270 -1.38 -18.49 -14.46
CA GLN A 270 -1.97 -19.83 -14.50
C GLN A 270 -0.95 -20.91 -14.09
N LYS A 271 0.28 -20.84 -14.62
CA LYS A 271 1.35 -21.79 -14.28
C LYS A 271 1.78 -21.70 -12.81
N ASN A 272 1.92 -20.50 -12.27
CA ASN A 272 2.42 -20.27 -10.91
C ASN A 272 1.38 -20.64 -9.84
N MET A 273 0.10 -20.72 -10.20
CA MET A 273 -0.99 -20.97 -9.27
C MET A 273 -1.49 -22.42 -9.22
N GLY A 274 -1.15 -23.24 -10.23
CA GLY A 274 -1.59 -24.64 -10.33
C GLY A 274 -2.95 -24.77 -10.99
#